data_AF-K2N6V7-F1
#
_entry.id   AF-K2N6V7-F1
#
_cell.length_a   1.000
_cell.length_b   1.000
_cell.length_c   1.000
_cell.angle_alpha   90.00
_cell.angle_beta   90.00
_cell.angle_gamma   90.00
#
_symmetry.space_group_name_H-M   'P 1'
#
loop_
_entity.id
_entity.type
_entity.pdbx_description
1 polymer ?
#
loop_
_entity_poly.entity_id
_entity_poly.type
_entity_poly.pdbx_seq_one_letter_code
_entity_poly.pdbx_strand_id
1 'polypeptide(L)'
;MRKLAAALALCAFAFPALAADAEGKITKIDQENLTITLENGQTYKLPTEMDVSVIEQGMDVVVAYREVENGVKQITDMLLPE
;
A
#
# COMPACT_ATOMS: atom_id res chain seq x y z
N MET A 1 -3.05 -47.82 -17.90
CA MET A 1 -2.62 -46.59 -18.61
C MET A 1 -3.28 -45.36 -17.98
N ARG A 2 -2.49 -44.53 -17.30
CA ARG A 2 -2.54 -43.05 -17.34
C ARG A 2 -3.90 -42.32 -17.27
N LYS A 3 -4.79 -42.57 -16.31
CA LYS A 3 -5.98 -41.71 -16.16
C LYS A 3 -6.48 -41.68 -14.71
N LEU A 4 -5.74 -41.13 -13.75
CA LEU A 4 -6.28 -40.80 -12.41
C LEU A 4 -5.39 -39.87 -11.57
N ALA A 5 -4.40 -39.19 -12.16
CA ALA A 5 -3.43 -38.35 -11.44
C ALA A 5 -3.65 -36.84 -11.61
N ALA A 6 -4.86 -36.39 -11.93
CA ALA A 6 -5.11 -35.00 -12.34
C ALA A 6 -6.30 -34.34 -11.62
N ALA A 7 -6.48 -34.58 -10.33
CA ALA A 7 -7.58 -33.97 -9.56
C ALA A 7 -7.14 -33.23 -8.28
N LEU A 8 -5.84 -33.13 -7.97
CA LEU A 8 -5.38 -32.63 -6.66
C LEU A 8 -4.65 -31.27 -6.68
N ALA A 9 -4.67 -30.51 -7.78
CA ALA A 9 -3.71 -29.42 -7.97
C ALA A 9 -4.31 -28.04 -8.26
N LEU A 10 -5.50 -27.69 -7.76
CA LEU A 10 -6.05 -26.34 -8.01
C LEU A 10 -6.79 -25.70 -6.83
N CYS A 11 -6.32 -25.90 -5.60
CA CYS A 11 -6.62 -24.95 -4.52
C CYS A 11 -5.50 -23.90 -4.46
N ALA A 12 -5.40 -23.08 -5.51
CA ALA A 12 -4.67 -21.81 -5.38
C ALA A 12 -5.53 -20.94 -4.45
N PHE A 13 -5.14 -20.86 -3.18
CA PHE A 13 -5.75 -19.95 -2.23
C PHE A 13 -5.52 -18.52 -2.72
N ALA A 14 -6.53 -17.95 -3.39
CA ALA A 14 -6.59 -16.52 -3.63
C ALA A 14 -6.89 -15.86 -2.29
N PHE A 15 -5.85 -15.57 -1.51
CA PHE A 15 -6.01 -14.71 -0.35
C PHE A 15 -6.43 -13.33 -0.84
N PRO A 16 -7.56 -12.78 -0.36
CA PRO A 16 -7.88 -11.39 -0.64
C PRO A 16 -6.73 -10.55 -0.11
N ALA A 17 -6.15 -9.73 -0.97
CA ALA A 17 -5.15 -8.77 -0.56
C ALA A 17 -5.87 -7.62 0.17
N LEU A 18 -6.09 -7.83 1.48
CA LEU A 18 -6.69 -6.86 2.39
C LEU A 18 -5.85 -5.59 2.38
N ALA A 19 -6.49 -4.47 2.05
CA ALA A 19 -5.92 -3.16 2.34
C ALA A 19 -6.09 -2.90 3.85
N ALA A 20 -5.06 -2.35 4.46
CA ALA A 20 -5.06 -1.88 5.84
C ALA A 20 -5.00 -0.35 5.84
N ASP A 21 -5.48 0.27 6.91
CA ASP A 21 -5.55 1.72 7.03
C ASP A 21 -4.49 2.22 8.02
N ALA A 22 -3.94 3.40 7.78
CA ALA A 22 -3.10 4.13 8.73
C ALA A 22 -3.47 5.61 8.71
N GLU A 23 -3.51 6.21 9.89
CA GLU A 23 -3.73 7.65 10.09
C GLU A 23 -2.50 8.28 10.73
N GLY A 24 -2.21 9.52 10.35
CA GLY A 24 -1.24 10.35 11.05
C GLY A 24 -0.62 11.44 10.19
N LYS A 25 0.26 12.21 10.81
CA LYS A 25 0.95 13.33 10.15
C LYS A 25 2.06 12.87 9.21
N ILE A 26 2.15 13.50 8.04
CA ILE A 26 3.28 13.34 7.13
C ILE A 26 4.52 13.99 7.76
N THR A 27 5.56 13.21 8.01
CA THR A 27 6.85 13.68 8.56
C THR A 27 7.93 13.84 7.50
N LYS A 28 7.84 13.10 6.39
CA LYS A 28 8.79 13.18 5.28
C LYS A 28 8.07 12.87 3.96
N ILE A 29 8.47 13.59 2.91
CA ILE A 29 8.05 13.35 1.53
C ILE A 29 9.32 13.14 0.69
N ASP A 30 9.37 12.05 -0.05
CA ASP A 30 10.44 11.73 -0.99
C ASP A 30 9.84 11.59 -2.39
N GLN A 31 10.00 12.64 -3.19
CA GLN A 31 9.46 12.71 -4.56
C GLN A 31 10.23 11.83 -5.54
N GLU A 32 11.51 11.56 -5.28
CA GLU A 32 12.34 10.73 -6.16
C GLU A 32 11.91 9.26 -6.08
N ASN A 33 11.61 8.80 -4.87
CA ASN A 33 11.19 7.42 -4.60
C ASN A 33 9.66 7.25 -4.58
N LEU A 34 8.90 8.34 -4.67
CA LEU A 34 7.45 8.40 -4.52
C LEU A 34 7.01 7.75 -3.20
N THR A 35 7.56 8.24 -2.08
CA THR A 35 7.21 7.71 -0.75
C THR A 35 6.94 8.82 0.25
N ILE A 36 6.09 8.52 1.23
CA ILE A 36 5.87 9.36 2.41
C ILE A 36 6.16 8.58 3.68
N THR A 37 6.61 9.27 4.72
CA THR A 37 6.74 8.70 6.06
C THR A 37 5.73 9.38 6.98
N LEU A 38 4.95 8.58 7.69
CA LEU A 38 4.00 9.07 8.69
C LEU A 38 4.67 9.13 10.08
N GLU A 39 4.06 9.84 11.02
CA GLU A 39 4.58 9.99 12.39
C GLU A 39 4.72 8.68 13.18
N ASN A 40 4.01 7.62 12.73
CA ASN A 40 4.17 6.26 13.24
C ASN A 40 5.53 5.62 12.86
N GLY A 41 6.38 6.33 12.10
CA GLY A 41 7.70 5.89 11.68
C GLY A 41 7.69 4.95 10.47
N GLN A 42 6.52 4.64 9.90
CA GLN A 42 6.40 3.77 8.74
C GLN A 42 6.42 4.59 7.44
N THR A 43 6.99 3.98 6.40
CA THR A 43 7.08 4.56 5.05
C THR A 43 6.12 3.85 4.12
N TYR A 44 5.43 4.64 3.31
CA TYR A 44 4.39 4.21 2.39
C TYR A 44 4.71 4.70 0.98
N LYS A 45 4.53 3.84 -0.02
CA LYS A 45 4.77 4.18 -1.42
C LYS A 45 3.51 4.77 -2.03
N LEU A 46 3.64 5.96 -2.58
CA LEU A 46 2.58 6.68 -3.27
C LEU A 46 2.23 5.97 -4.59
N PRO A 47 0.97 6.04 -5.05
CA PRO A 47 0.61 5.67 -6.41
C PRO A 47 1.40 6.52 -7.41
N THR A 48 1.85 5.93 -8.52
CA THR A 48 2.60 6.65 -9.55
C THR A 48 1.81 7.79 -10.20
N GLU A 49 0.48 7.72 -10.14
CA GLU A 49 -0.44 8.71 -10.69
C GLU A 49 -0.83 9.80 -9.68
N MET A 50 -0.37 9.70 -8.42
CA MET A 50 -0.69 10.68 -7.38
C MET A 50 0.07 11.98 -7.61
N ASP A 51 -0.64 13.10 -7.58
CA ASP A 51 -0.02 14.42 -7.58
C ASP A 51 0.59 14.71 -6.21
N VAL A 52 1.91 14.75 -6.11
CA VAL A 52 2.60 14.98 -4.83
C VAL A 52 2.54 16.45 -4.40
N SER A 53 2.12 17.37 -5.27
CA SER A 53 2.02 18.80 -4.95
C SER A 53 0.85 19.13 -4.02
N VAL A 54 -0.12 18.23 -3.87
CA VAL A 54 -1.28 18.41 -2.98
C VAL A 54 -1.03 17.97 -1.55
N ILE A 55 0.17 17.46 -1.25
CA ILE A 55 0.58 17.00 0.08
C ILE A 55 1.83 17.73 0.57
N GLU A 56 1.83 18.03 1.86
CA GLU A 56 2.89 18.78 2.54
C GLU A 56 3.25 18.12 3.88
N GLN A 57 4.46 18.38 4.37
CA GLN A 57 4.85 17.90 5.70
C GLN A 57 3.97 18.56 6.78
N GLY A 58 3.53 17.77 7.75
CA GLY A 58 2.66 18.18 8.84
C GLY A 58 1.16 17.98 8.59
N MET A 59 0.75 17.67 7.35
CA MET A 59 -0.64 17.32 7.03
C MET A 59 -1.04 16.00 7.71
N ASP A 60 -2.21 16.00 8.36
CA ASP A 60 -2.87 14.79 8.84
C ASP A 60 -3.57 14.09 7.69
N VAL A 61 -3.20 12.84 7.43
CA VAL A 61 -3.79 12.05 6.34
C VAL A 61 -4.26 10.69 6.83
N VAL A 62 -5.24 10.13 6.14
CA VAL A 62 -5.63 8.72 6.28
C VAL A 62 -5.26 8.01 4.98
N VAL A 63 -4.45 6.96 5.07
CA VAL A 63 -4.00 6.16 3.93
C VAL A 63 -4.53 4.74 4.03
N ALA A 64 -5.17 4.27 2.97
CA ALA A 64 -5.39 2.86 2.74
C ALA A 64 -4.19 2.32 1.97
N TYR A 65 -3.58 1.23 2.44
CA TYR A 65 -2.41 0.63 1.83
C TYR A 65 -2.53 -0.89 1.77
N ARG A 66 -1.83 -1.48 0.82
CA ARG A 66 -1.60 -2.92 0.74
C ARG A 66 -0.14 -3.22 0.93
N GLU A 67 0.16 -4.28 1.66
CA GLU A 67 1.52 -4.83 1.69
C GLU A 67 1.72 -5.72 0.46
N VAL A 68 2.71 -5.36 -0.38
CA VAL A 68 3.13 -6.15 -1.54
C VAL A 68 4.37 -6.97 -1.21
N GLU A 69 4.94 -7.65 -2.20
CA GLU A 69 6.15 -8.45 -2.01
C GLU A 69 7.27 -7.62 -1.35
N ASN A 70 8.00 -8.25 -0.44
CA ASN A 70 9.08 -7.67 0.37
C ASN A 70 8.65 -6.62 1.42
N GLY A 71 7.37 -6.61 1.82
CA GLY A 71 6.89 -5.78 2.94
C GLY A 71 6.67 -4.31 2.57
N VAL A 72 6.69 -3.98 1.28
CA VAL A 72 6.43 -2.62 0.81
C VAL A 72 4.96 -2.28 1.00
N LYS A 73 4.68 -1.16 1.67
CA LYS A 73 3.33 -0.67 1.91
C LYS A 73 2.94 0.28 0.79
N GLN A 74 2.23 -0.21 -0.20
CA GLN A 74 1.77 0.57 -1.34
C GLN A 74 0.41 1.19 -1.04
N ILE A 75 0.31 2.51 -1.10
CA ILE A 75 -0.94 3.23 -0.93
C ILE A 75 -1.86 2.90 -2.10
N THR A 76 -3.10 2.58 -1.76
CA THR A 76 -4.19 2.34 -2.72
C THR A 76 -5.19 3.48 -2.74
N ASP A 77 -5.35 4.19 -1.62
CA ASP A 77 -6.23 5.35 -1.49
C ASP A 77 -5.71 6.29 -0.39
N MET A 78 -5.98 7.59 -0.50
CA MET A 78 -5.56 8.61 0.46
C MET A 78 -6.66 9.65 0.64
N LEU A 79 -7.03 9.89 1.89
CA LEU A 79 -7.93 10.96 2.30
C LEU A 79 -7.11 12.11 2.88
N LEU A 80 -7.27 13.27 2.26
CA LEU A 80 -6.68 14.52 2.70
C LEU A 80 -7.65 15.26 3.63
N PRO A 81 -7.14 16.07 4.57
CA PRO A 81 -7.99 16.92 5.40
C PRO A 81 -8.61 18.04 4.54
N GLU A 82 -9.78 18.54 4.95
CA GLU A 82 -10.49 19.63 4.25
C GLU A 82 -9.76 20.99 4.29
#